data_AF-A0A6J0E0H1-F1
#
_entry.id   AF-A0A6J0E0H1-F1
#
_cell.length_a   1.000
_cell.length_b   1.000
_cell.length_c   1.000
_cell.angle_alpha   90.00
_cell.angle_beta   90.00
_cell.angle_gamma   90.00
#
_symmetry.space_group_name_H-M   'P 1'
#
loop_
_entity.id
_entity.type
_entity.pdbx_description
1 polymer ?
#
loop_
_entity_poly.entity_id
_entity_poly.type
_entity_poly.pdbx_seq_one_letter_code
_entity_poly.pdbx_strand_id
1 'polypeptide(L)'
;MMRNLRQLFPPCLRCLAPGWPSALVLGHPWAPSQLPAQYCELYRAPLTLSCSVSRLHCESESFKMDLILDVNIQIYPVDLGDKFRLVIASTLYEDGTLDDGEYNPTDDRPSRADQFEYVMYGKVYRIEGDETSTEAATRLSAYVSYGGLLMRLQGDANNLHGFEVDSRVYLLMKKLAF
;
A
#
# COMPACT_ATOMS: atom_id res chain seq x y z
N MET A 1 -4.00 15.10 4.69
CA MET A 1 -4.90 14.38 3.76
C MET A 1 -4.05 13.87 2.61
N MET A 2 -4.32 12.66 2.13
CA MET A 2 -3.61 12.05 1.01
C MET A 2 -4.58 11.68 -0.10
N ARG A 3 -4.15 11.84 -1.35
CA ARG A 3 -4.91 11.49 -2.55
C ARG A 3 -4.22 10.36 -3.30
N ASN A 4 -4.94 9.30 -3.61
CA ASN A 4 -4.45 8.21 -4.44
C ASN A 4 -4.31 8.69 -5.89
N LEU A 5 -3.07 8.90 -6.36
CA LEU A 5 -2.78 9.36 -7.72
C LEU A 5 -2.57 8.19 -8.69
N ARG A 6 -2.05 7.06 -8.21
CA ARG A 6 -1.76 5.90 -9.05
C ARG A 6 -1.80 4.61 -8.25
N GLN A 7 -2.41 3.60 -8.84
CA GLN A 7 -2.56 2.27 -8.26
C GLN A 7 -1.83 1.28 -9.15
N LEU A 8 -0.75 0.70 -8.63
CA LEU A 8 0.03 -0.33 -9.30
C LEU A 8 -0.33 -1.67 -8.68
N PHE A 9 -0.92 -2.55 -9.48
CA PHE A 9 -0.97 -3.96 -9.10
C PHE A 9 0.44 -4.52 -9.27
N PRO A 10 1.01 -5.20 -8.26
CA PRO A 10 2.25 -5.93 -8.49
C PRO A 10 2.04 -6.88 -9.67
N PRO A 11 3.08 -7.17 -10.48
CA PRO A 11 2.99 -8.19 -11.50
C PRO A 11 2.69 -9.51 -10.77
N CYS A 12 1.41 -9.87 -10.70
CA CYS A 12 0.99 -11.15 -10.16
C CYS A 12 1.75 -12.21 -10.95
N LEU A 13 2.70 -12.89 -10.31
CA LEU A 13 3.60 -13.90 -10.88
C LEU A 13 2.85 -15.21 -11.25
N ARG A 14 1.57 -15.10 -11.59
CA ARG A 14 0.66 -16.20 -11.90
C ARG A 14 -0.33 -15.81 -13.00
N CYS A 15 0.20 -15.36 -14.13
CA CYS A 15 -0.34 -15.75 -15.42
C CYS A 15 0.30 -17.08 -15.88
N LEU A 16 0.28 -18.10 -15.03
CA LEU A 16 0.26 -19.48 -15.51
C LEU A 16 -1.22 -19.84 -15.60
N ALA A 17 -1.79 -19.54 -16.76
CA ALA A 17 -3.09 -20.09 -17.12
C ALA A 17 -3.02 -21.62 -16.93
N PRO A 18 -3.87 -22.24 -16.10
CA PRO A 18 -3.99 -23.70 -16.11
C PRO A 18 -4.75 -24.05 -17.39
N GLY A 19 -4.02 -24.40 -18.45
CA GLY A 19 -4.64 -24.90 -19.68
C GLY A 19 -4.07 -24.41 -21.02
N TRP A 20 -2.84 -23.89 -21.09
CA TRP A 20 -2.19 -23.80 -22.39
C TRP A 20 -1.72 -25.19 -22.82
N PRO A 21 -2.22 -25.74 -23.95
CA PRO A 21 -1.65 -26.96 -24.50
C PRO A 21 -0.19 -26.69 -24.85
N SER A 22 0.71 -27.58 -24.40
CA SER A 22 2.09 -27.65 -24.87
C SER A 22 2.12 -28.04 -26.35
N ALA A 23 1.69 -27.14 -27.22
CA ALA A 23 1.75 -27.34 -28.65
C ALA A 23 1.76 -25.97 -29.30
N LEU A 24 2.96 -25.48 -29.62
CA LEU A 24 3.24 -24.86 -30.90
C LEU A 24 4.75 -24.75 -31.04
N VAL A 25 5.30 -25.92 -31.35
CA VAL A 25 6.44 -26.09 -32.23
C VAL A 25 6.21 -25.26 -33.50
N LEU A 26 7.21 -24.45 -33.83
CA LEU A 26 7.57 -23.92 -35.16
C LEU A 26 6.43 -23.39 -36.06
N GLY A 27 6.41 -22.05 -36.17
CA GLY A 27 6.14 -21.23 -37.36
C GLY A 27 4.98 -21.62 -38.30
N HIS A 28 3.95 -20.78 -38.38
CA HIS A 28 3.26 -20.38 -39.61
C HIS A 28 2.34 -19.15 -39.35
N PRO A 29 2.06 -18.28 -40.35
CA PRO A 29 1.33 -17.02 -40.16
C PRO A 29 -0.15 -17.15 -40.55
N TRP A 30 -1.09 -17.16 -39.60
CA TRP A 30 -2.53 -17.18 -39.88
C TRP A 30 -3.30 -16.03 -39.19
N ALA A 31 -4.27 -15.49 -39.93
CA ALA A 31 -4.94 -14.21 -39.78
C ALA A 31 -5.95 -14.13 -38.61
N PRO A 32 -6.37 -12.91 -38.18
CA PRO A 32 -7.09 -12.66 -36.93
C PRO A 32 -8.59 -13.03 -36.90
N SER A 33 -9.15 -13.71 -37.91
CA SER A 33 -10.61 -13.74 -38.12
C SER A 33 -11.36 -14.97 -37.59
N GLN A 34 -10.72 -15.87 -36.84
CA GLN A 34 -11.37 -17.10 -36.35
C GLN A 34 -11.10 -17.41 -34.87
N LEU A 35 -11.16 -16.39 -34.00
CA LEU A 35 -11.30 -16.66 -32.58
C LEU A 35 -12.80 -16.80 -32.23
N PRO A 36 -13.21 -17.90 -31.57
CA PRO A 36 -14.59 -18.06 -31.12
C PRO A 36 -14.97 -16.95 -30.14
N ALA A 37 -16.23 -16.47 -30.19
CA ALA A 37 -16.72 -15.33 -29.38
C ALA A 37 -16.48 -15.48 -27.87
N GLN A 38 -16.34 -16.73 -27.39
CA GLN A 38 -16.01 -17.07 -26.01
C GLN A 38 -14.64 -16.53 -25.55
N TYR A 39 -13.69 -16.29 -26.48
CA TYR A 39 -12.39 -15.69 -26.17
C TYR A 39 -12.43 -14.15 -26.15
N CYS A 40 -13.36 -13.53 -26.88
CA CYS A 40 -13.59 -12.09 -26.82
C CYS A 40 -14.27 -11.63 -25.53
N GLU A 41 -15.15 -12.45 -24.94
CA GLU A 41 -15.70 -12.16 -23.60
C GLU A 41 -14.65 -12.24 -22.49
N LEU A 42 -13.65 -13.13 -22.63
CA LEU A 42 -12.50 -13.20 -21.73
C LEU A 42 -11.56 -11.98 -21.85
N TYR A 43 -11.53 -11.30 -23.00
CA TYR A 43 -10.79 -10.03 -23.18
C TYR A 43 -11.59 -8.78 -22.77
N ARG A 44 -12.87 -8.96 -22.44
CA ARG A 44 -13.73 -7.91 -21.87
C ARG A 44 -13.98 -8.09 -20.38
N ALA A 45 -13.46 -9.16 -19.78
CA ALA A 45 -13.33 -9.24 -18.33
C ALA A 45 -12.34 -8.14 -17.90
N PRO A 46 -12.71 -7.24 -16.96
CA PRO A 46 -11.70 -6.40 -16.35
C PRO A 46 -10.62 -7.34 -15.81
N LEU A 47 -9.37 -7.08 -16.17
CA LEU A 47 -8.18 -7.82 -15.73
C LEU A 47 -7.96 -7.63 -14.21
N THR A 48 -8.97 -7.88 -13.37
CA THR A 48 -8.83 -8.05 -11.93
C THR A 48 -8.28 -9.45 -11.68
N LEU A 49 -7.07 -9.68 -12.20
CA LEU A 49 -6.17 -10.71 -11.71
C LEU A 49 -6.10 -10.52 -10.19
N SER A 50 -6.35 -11.60 -9.43
CA SER A 50 -6.55 -11.59 -7.97
C SER A 50 -5.27 -11.31 -7.18
N CYS A 51 -4.57 -10.23 -7.50
CA CYS A 51 -3.61 -9.62 -6.59
C CYS A 51 -4.44 -8.95 -5.48
N SER A 52 -4.59 -9.66 -4.35
CA SER A 52 -5.25 -9.13 -3.16
C SER A 52 -4.56 -7.87 -2.63
N VAL A 53 -3.29 -7.67 -2.98
CA VAL A 53 -2.50 -6.50 -2.62
C VAL A 53 -2.31 -5.57 -3.81
N SER A 54 -2.46 -4.27 -3.58
CA SER A 54 -2.17 -3.23 -4.56
C SER A 54 -1.25 -2.17 -3.94
N ARG A 55 -0.35 -1.62 -4.76
CA ARG A 55 0.57 -0.55 -4.38
C ARG A 55 -0.01 0.80 -4.75
N LEU A 56 -0.39 1.57 -3.74
CA LEU A 56 -0.90 2.92 -3.89
C LEU A 56 0.25 3.92 -3.90
N HIS A 57 0.21 4.85 -4.85
CA HIS A 57 1.03 6.05 -4.88
C HIS A 57 0.12 7.22 -4.53
N CYS A 58 0.38 7.81 -3.38
CA CYS A 58 -0.43 8.89 -2.85
C CYS A 58 0.43 10.12 -2.62
N GLU A 59 -0.15 11.28 -2.86
CA GLU A 59 0.49 12.56 -2.59
C GLU A 59 -0.29 13.29 -1.50
N SER A 60 0.42 14.01 -0.63
CA SER A 60 -0.21 14.84 0.39
C SER A 60 -0.63 16.18 -0.18
N GLU A 61 -1.86 16.60 0.14
CA GLU A 61 -2.43 17.86 -0.38
C GLU A 61 -1.78 19.10 0.24
N SER A 62 -1.27 18.98 1.47
CA SER A 62 -0.83 20.15 2.27
C SER A 62 0.68 20.23 2.46
N PHE A 63 1.42 19.13 2.35
CA PHE A 63 2.81 19.05 2.80
C PHE A 63 3.79 18.55 1.73
N LYS A 64 3.36 18.40 0.46
CA LYS A 64 4.19 17.87 -0.64
C LYS A 64 4.97 16.60 -0.25
N MET A 65 4.28 15.71 0.45
CA MET A 65 4.82 14.40 0.87
C MET A 65 4.37 13.34 -0.12
N ASP A 66 5.27 12.44 -0.42
CA ASP A 66 5.03 11.29 -1.28
C ASP A 66 4.88 10.05 -0.42
N LEU A 67 3.80 9.30 -0.63
CA LEU A 67 3.53 8.04 0.02
C LEU A 67 3.43 6.93 -1.03
N ILE A 68 4.17 5.86 -0.81
CA ILE A 68 3.95 4.57 -1.47
C ILE A 68 3.51 3.59 -0.40
N LEU A 69 2.36 2.93 -0.59
CA LEU A 69 1.78 2.02 0.41
C LEU A 69 1.19 0.79 -0.27
N ASP A 70 1.59 -0.40 0.18
CA ASP A 70 0.94 -1.64 -0.18
C ASP A 70 -0.29 -1.87 0.72
N VAL A 71 -1.47 -2.03 0.12
CA VAL A 71 -2.74 -2.28 0.84
C VAL A 71 -3.43 -3.52 0.32
N ASN A 72 -4.15 -4.22 1.21
CA ASN A 72 -4.99 -5.33 0.80
C ASN A 72 -6.34 -4.82 0.28
N ILE A 73 -6.47 -4.72 -1.04
CA ILE A 73 -7.67 -4.23 -1.73
C ILE A 73 -8.86 -5.19 -1.67
N GLN A 74 -8.67 -6.44 -1.24
CA GLN A 74 -9.76 -7.40 -1.08
C GLN A 74 -10.62 -7.06 0.14
N ILE A 75 -10.00 -6.59 1.22
CA ILE A 75 -10.69 -6.21 2.46
C ILE A 75 -11.00 -4.71 2.50
N TYR A 76 -10.15 -3.89 1.88
CA TYR A 76 -10.30 -2.44 1.85
C TYR A 76 -10.14 -1.94 0.42
N PRO A 77 -11.22 -1.97 -0.39
CA PRO A 77 -11.16 -1.56 -1.79
C PRO A 77 -10.89 -0.05 -1.86
N VAL A 78 -9.80 0.36 -2.51
CA VAL A 78 -9.44 1.78 -2.71
C VAL A 78 -9.40 2.05 -4.21
N ASP A 79 -10.11 3.09 -4.64
CA ASP A 79 -10.16 3.50 -6.04
C ASP A 79 -9.15 4.62 -6.35
N LEU A 80 -8.86 4.80 -7.63
CA LEU A 80 -8.04 5.91 -8.11
C LEU A 80 -8.75 7.24 -7.86
N GLY A 81 -8.05 8.22 -7.29
CA GLY A 81 -8.59 9.54 -6.96
C GLY A 81 -9.23 9.63 -5.57
N ASP A 82 -9.42 8.50 -4.88
CA ASP A 82 -9.92 8.47 -3.50
C ASP A 82 -9.03 9.31 -2.58
N LYS A 83 -9.68 10.08 -1.71
CA LYS A 83 -9.03 10.81 -0.63
C LYS A 83 -9.19 10.05 0.66
N PHE A 84 -8.13 9.98 1.43
CA PHE A 84 -8.16 9.33 2.74
C PHE A 84 -7.32 10.08 3.76
N ARG A 85 -7.69 9.87 5.01
CA ARG A 85 -6.92 10.29 6.17
C ARG A 85 -6.06 9.11 6.62
N LEU A 86 -4.75 9.32 6.61
CA LEU A 86 -3.77 8.37 7.13
C LEU A 86 -3.12 8.97 8.36
N VAL A 87 -2.96 8.17 9.40
CA VAL A 87 -2.30 8.50 10.66
C VAL A 87 -1.31 7.40 10.98
N ILE A 88 -0.12 7.78 11.44
CA ILE A 88 0.91 6.85 11.91
C ILE A 88 1.10 7.16 13.40
N ALA A 89 0.99 6.13 14.23
CA ALA A 89 1.10 6.24 15.68
C ALA A 89 2.02 5.16 16.22
N SER A 90 2.76 5.44 17.30
CA SER A 90 3.58 4.44 18.00
C SER A 90 2.74 3.53 18.91
N THR A 91 1.56 3.97 19.33
CA THR A 91 0.64 3.23 20.21
C THR A 91 -0.82 3.43 19.78
N LEU A 92 -1.64 2.42 20.07
CA LEU A 92 -3.09 2.43 19.84
C LEU A 92 -3.87 3.05 21.01
N TYR A 93 -3.27 3.07 22.20
CA TYR A 93 -3.88 3.61 23.41
C TYR A 93 -3.79 5.14 23.41
N GLU A 94 -4.87 5.81 23.79
CA GLU A 94 -4.88 7.26 23.93
C GLU A 94 -3.99 7.76 25.07
N ASP A 95 -3.75 6.89 26.06
CA ASP A 95 -2.93 7.18 27.25
C ASP A 95 -1.41 7.16 26.98
N GLY A 96 -0.98 6.77 25.78
CA GLY A 96 0.43 6.76 25.44
C GLY A 96 1.22 5.56 26.00
N THR A 97 0.55 4.61 26.67
CA THR A 97 1.19 3.39 27.16
C THR A 97 1.79 2.62 26.00
N LEU A 98 3.07 2.27 26.14
CA LEU A 98 3.78 1.43 25.18
C LEU A 98 3.13 0.05 25.19
N ASP A 99 2.79 -0.44 24.00
CA ASP A 99 2.19 -1.76 23.84
C ASP A 99 3.27 -2.83 24.03
N ASP A 100 3.06 -3.75 25.00
CA ASP A 100 3.98 -4.86 25.29
C ASP A 100 4.06 -5.90 24.14
N GLY A 101 3.30 -5.69 23.05
CA GLY A 101 3.22 -6.58 21.90
C GLY A 101 2.21 -7.71 22.07
N GLU A 102 1.43 -7.70 23.15
CA GLU A 102 0.34 -8.64 23.40
C GLU A 102 -0.99 -7.96 23.01
N TYR A 103 -1.39 -8.12 21.75
CA TYR A 103 -2.70 -7.64 21.32
C TYR A 103 -3.77 -8.56 21.90
N ASN A 104 -4.52 -8.07 22.89
CA ASN A 104 -5.64 -8.81 23.46
C ASN A 104 -6.96 -8.39 22.77
N PRO A 105 -7.53 -9.22 21.89
CA PRO A 105 -8.78 -8.90 21.17
C PRO A 105 -10.01 -8.86 22.08
N THR A 106 -9.88 -9.28 23.34
CA THR A 106 -10.97 -9.19 24.34
C THR A 106 -10.91 -7.93 25.20
N ASP A 107 -9.85 -7.12 25.05
CA ASP A 107 -9.73 -5.86 25.78
C ASP A 107 -10.58 -4.78 25.09
N ASP A 108 -11.76 -4.51 25.66
CA ASP A 108 -12.77 -3.60 25.12
C ASP A 108 -12.46 -2.12 25.46
N ARG A 109 -11.16 -1.79 25.56
CA ARG A 109 -10.71 -0.43 25.85
C ARG A 109 -10.91 0.45 24.62
N PRO A 110 -11.39 1.68 24.80
CA PRO A 110 -11.47 2.64 23.70
C PRO A 110 -10.07 2.87 23.15
N SER A 111 -9.93 2.65 21.85
CA SER A 111 -8.65 2.73 21.15
C SER A 111 -8.74 3.75 20.02
N ARG A 112 -7.58 4.24 19.59
CA ARG A 112 -7.54 5.09 18.39
C ARG A 112 -7.98 4.34 17.15
N ALA A 113 -7.91 3.00 17.15
CA ALA A 113 -8.30 2.14 16.03
C ALA A 113 -9.79 2.23 15.72
N ASP A 114 -10.66 2.42 16.72
CA ASP A 114 -12.12 2.43 16.55
C ASP A 114 -12.63 3.52 15.59
N GLN A 115 -11.87 4.58 15.41
CA GLN A 115 -12.22 5.69 14.52
C GLN A 115 -11.82 5.45 13.06
N PHE A 116 -11.00 4.43 12.79
CA PHE A 116 -10.43 4.12 11.48
C PHE A 116 -10.94 2.78 10.96
N GLU A 117 -11.00 2.67 9.63
CA GLU A 117 -11.56 1.48 8.97
C GLU A 117 -10.49 0.43 8.68
N TYR A 118 -9.24 0.86 8.60
CA TYR A 118 -8.12 0.00 8.24
C TYR A 118 -6.93 0.28 9.14
N VAL A 119 -6.42 -0.77 9.79
CA VAL A 119 -5.29 -0.68 10.72
C VAL A 119 -4.24 -1.72 10.33
N MET A 120 -2.97 -1.30 10.29
CA MET A 120 -1.82 -2.20 10.10
C MET A 120 -0.80 -1.98 11.20
N TYR A 121 -0.17 -3.06 11.63
CA TYR A 121 0.93 -3.03 12.58
C TYR A 121 2.22 -3.43 11.89
N GLY A 122 3.28 -2.66 12.11
CA GLY A 122 4.53 -2.82 11.42
C GLY A 122 5.70 -2.21 12.17
N LYS A 123 6.86 -2.24 11.51
CA LYS A 123 8.11 -1.72 12.07
C LYS A 123 8.86 -0.94 11.02
N VAL A 124 9.46 0.16 11.45
CA VAL A 124 10.38 0.95 10.63
C VAL A 124 11.69 0.18 10.53
N TYR A 125 12.11 -0.16 9.32
CA TYR A 125 13.34 -0.95 9.13
C TYR A 125 14.48 -0.13 8.53
N ARG A 126 14.16 1.00 7.88
CA ARG A 126 15.15 1.86 7.24
C ARG A 126 14.64 3.29 7.21
N ILE A 127 15.54 4.22 7.49
CA ILE A 127 15.33 5.64 7.27
C ILE A 127 16.51 6.11 6.43
N GLU A 128 16.24 6.84 5.36
CA GLU A 128 17.25 7.49 4.53
C GLU A 128 17.11 9.00 4.70
N GLY A 129 18.23 9.67 4.99
CA GLY A 129 18.34 11.12 4.85
C GLY A 129 19.34 11.43 3.75
N ASP A 130 19.10 12.49 2.98
CA ASP A 130 20.08 12.96 2.01
C ASP A 130 21.21 13.71 2.75
N GLU A 131 22.14 12.94 3.32
CA GLU A 131 23.31 13.42 4.06
C GLU A 131 24.42 13.99 3.15
N THR A 132 24.18 14.02 1.84
CA THR A 132 25.20 14.33 0.82
C THR A 132 25.35 15.83 0.50
N SER A 133 24.43 16.69 0.96
CA SER A 133 24.44 18.11 0.58
C SER A 133 24.47 19.03 1.81
N THR A 134 25.63 19.63 2.05
CA THR A 134 25.99 20.54 3.16
C THR A 134 25.07 21.76 3.37
N GLU A 135 24.00 21.96 2.60
CA GLU A 135 23.14 23.16 2.71
C GLU A 135 21.64 22.91 2.54
N ALA A 136 21.14 21.67 2.38
CA ALA A 136 19.68 21.41 2.25
C ALA A 136 19.28 19.93 2.33
N ALA A 137 19.69 19.20 3.37
CA ALA A 137 19.14 17.86 3.66
C ALA A 137 17.70 17.97 4.22
N THR A 138 16.80 18.66 3.53
CA THR A 138 15.44 18.92 4.03
C THR A 138 14.52 17.73 3.87
N ARG A 139 14.80 16.79 2.95
CA ARG A 139 13.94 15.63 2.68
C ARG A 139 14.48 14.33 3.28
N LEU A 140 13.62 13.64 4.03
CA LEU A 140 13.83 12.31 4.58
C LEU A 140 12.88 11.30 3.92
N SER A 141 13.33 10.04 3.83
CA SER A 141 12.51 8.91 3.38
C SER A 141 12.50 7.81 4.46
N ALA A 142 11.33 7.56 5.05
CA ALA A 142 11.12 6.49 6.01
C ALA A 142 10.50 5.26 5.32
N TYR A 143 11.05 4.09 5.62
CA TYR A 143 10.56 2.80 5.11
C TYR A 143 10.04 1.94 6.25
N VAL A 144 8.81 1.45 6.08
CA VAL A 144 8.07 0.66 7.07
C VAL A 144 7.62 -0.65 6.45
N SER A 145 7.71 -1.73 7.22
CA SER A 145 7.22 -3.05 6.83
C SER A 145 6.08 -3.49 7.75
N TYR A 146 4.91 -3.81 7.17
CA TYR A 146 3.74 -4.34 7.84
C TYR A 146 3.58 -5.82 7.51
N GLY A 147 4.53 -6.65 7.95
CA GLY A 147 4.47 -8.11 7.75
C GLY A 147 4.59 -8.57 6.29
N GLY A 148 5.26 -7.79 5.43
CA GLY A 148 5.42 -8.07 4.00
C GLY A 148 4.80 -7.03 3.08
N LEU A 149 3.89 -6.20 3.60
CA LEU A 149 3.41 -5.00 2.92
C LEU A 149 4.37 -3.85 3.17
N LEU A 150 4.88 -3.24 2.10
CA LEU A 150 5.88 -2.18 2.21
C LEU A 150 5.23 -0.80 2.15
N MET A 151 5.84 0.12 2.88
CA MET A 151 5.51 1.53 2.86
C MET A 151 6.78 2.37 2.73
N ARG A 152 6.70 3.41 1.92
CA ARG A 152 7.71 4.48 1.83
C ARG A 152 7.02 5.82 2.00
N LEU A 153 7.41 6.56 3.03
CA LEU A 153 6.97 7.94 3.26
C LEU A 153 8.16 8.86 3.02
N GLN A 154 8.03 9.78 2.08
CA GLN A 154 9.04 10.78 1.79
C GLN A 154 8.46 12.18 2.05
N GLY A 155 9.20 13.00 2.79
CA GLY A 155 8.75 14.32 3.19
C GLY A 155 9.86 15.12 3.88
N ASP A 156 9.52 16.31 4.36
CA ASP A 156 10.51 17.14 5.06
C ASP A 156 10.88 16.56 6.43
N ALA A 157 12.14 16.75 6.84
CA ALA A 157 12.69 16.24 8.10
C ALA A 157 11.87 16.66 9.33
N ASN A 158 11.35 17.90 9.34
CA ASN A 158 10.51 18.42 10.42
C ASN A 158 9.24 17.61 10.64
N ASN A 159 8.71 16.98 9.58
CA ASN A 159 7.49 16.18 9.66
C ASN A 159 7.77 14.70 9.94
N LEU A 160 9.02 14.24 9.73
CA LEU A 160 9.44 12.85 9.92
C LEU A 160 10.24 12.62 11.21
N HIS A 161 10.37 13.63 12.08
CA HIS A 161 11.12 13.55 13.35
C HIS A 161 10.62 12.45 14.33
N GLY A 162 9.40 11.92 14.14
CA GLY A 162 8.86 10.84 14.96
C GLY A 162 9.21 9.41 14.51
N PHE A 163 9.95 9.26 13.41
CA PHE A 163 10.34 7.94 12.91
C PHE A 163 11.73 7.57 13.41
N GLU A 164 11.81 6.46 14.13
CA GLU A 164 13.07 5.84 14.54
C GLU A 164 13.18 4.46 13.92
N VAL A 165 14.40 4.06 13.54
CA VAL A 165 14.66 2.70 13.06
C VAL A 165 14.38 1.72 14.19
N ASP A 166 13.86 0.55 13.84
CA ASP A 166 13.44 -0.52 14.75
C ASP A 166 12.22 -0.22 15.64
N SER A 167 11.62 0.96 15.50
CA SER A 167 10.40 1.33 16.21
C SER A 167 9.16 0.71 15.58
N ARG A 168 8.26 0.27 16.47
CA ARG A 168 6.95 -0.30 16.15
C ARG A 168 5.97 0.83 15.86
N VAL A 169 5.23 0.69 14.77
CA VAL A 169 4.29 1.71 14.31
C VAL A 169 2.97 1.07 13.86
N TYR A 170 1.90 1.77 14.17
CA TYR A 170 0.54 1.51 13.74
C TYR A 170 0.18 2.49 12.64
N LEU A 171 -0.27 1.96 11.50
CA LEU A 171 -0.87 2.73 10.43
C LEU A 171 -2.38 2.62 10.56
N LEU A 172 -3.03 3.77 10.66
CA LEU A 172 -4.48 3.89 10.71
C LEU A 172 -4.96 4.67 9.50
N MET A 173 -5.94 4.14 8.78
CA MET A 173 -6.45 4.72 7.55
C MET A 173 -7.98 4.75 7.56
N LYS A 174 -8.54 5.88 7.10
CA LYS A 174 -9.97 6.10 6.96
C LYS A 174 -10.25 6.83 5.65
N LYS A 175 -11.15 6.30 4.83
CA LYS A 175 -11.62 6.98 3.62
C LYS A 175 -12.36 8.26 3.99
N LEU A 176 -12.23 9.27 3.15
CA LEU A 176 -12.99 10.50 3.28
C LEU A 176 -13.98 10.53 2.12
N ALA A 177 -15.26 10.34 2.45
CA ALA A 177 -16.33 10.58 1.50
C ALA A 177 -16.43 12.10 1.27
N PHE A 178 -16.27 12.53 0.02
CA PHE A 178 -16.58 13.87 -0.45
C PHE A 178 -17.71 13.78 -1.46
#